data_AF-A0A1C4VGM0-F1
#
_entry.id   AF-A0A1C4VGM0-F1
#
_cell.length_a   1.000
_cell.length_b   1.000
_cell.length_c   1.000
_cell.angle_alpha   90.00
_cell.angle_beta   90.00
_cell.angle_gamma   90.00
#
_symmetry.space_group_name_H-M   'P 1'
#
loop_
_entity.id
_entity.type
_entity.pdbx_description
1 polymer ?
#
loop_
_entity_poly.entity_id
_entity_poly.type
_entity_poly.pdbx_seq_one_letter_code
_entity_poly.pdbx_strand_id
1 'polypeptide(L)' 'MHVQPTPPRRLPPQDMAAMDQAEGQAQRLTYGIGAVVGVVLVLLTCLLCSRLLF' A
#
# COMPACT_ATOMS: atom_id res chain seq x y z
N MET A 1 13.65 34.87 8.91
CA MET A 1 12.26 35.37 8.81
C MET A 1 11.31 34.20 9.01
N HIS A 2 10.43 34.25 10.01
CA HIS A 2 9.32 33.30 10.15
C HIS A 2 8.06 34.00 9.64
N VAL A 3 7.49 33.51 8.54
CA VAL A 3 6.22 34.01 8.01
C VAL A 3 5.11 33.27 8.76
N GLN A 4 4.19 34.01 9.36
CA GLN A 4 3.03 33.41 10.04
C GLN A 4 1.91 33.22 9.01
N PRO A 5 1.57 31.97 8.64
CA PRO A 5 0.55 31.73 7.63
C PRO A 5 -0.85 32.08 8.15
N THR A 6 -1.72 32.51 7.24
CA THR A 6 -3.15 32.75 7.52
C THR A 6 -3.83 31.49 8.09
N PRO A 7 -4.81 31.61 9.01
CA PRO A 7 -5.52 30.46 9.57
C PRO A 7 -6.03 29.49 8.50
N PRO A 8 -5.94 28.16 8.72
CA PRO A 8 -6.43 27.16 7.77
C PRO A 8 -7.93 27.34 7.47
N ARG A 9 -8.28 27.36 6.18
CA ARG A 9 -9.68 27.34 5.75
C ARG A 9 -10.36 26.04 6.19
N ARG A 10 -11.66 26.10 6.52
CA ARG A 10 -12.45 24.90 6.82
C ARG A 10 -12.48 23.98 5.60
N LEU A 11 -12.35 22.68 5.85
CA LEU A 11 -12.50 21.67 4.82
C LEU A 11 -13.98 21.60 4.42
N PRO A 12 -14.33 21.53 3.12
CA PRO A 12 -15.69 21.25 2.70
C PRO A 12 -16.14 19.89 3.25
N PRO A 13 -17.45 19.67 3.44
CA PRO A 13 -17.97 18.38 3.89
C PRO A 13 -17.54 17.28 2.91
N GLN A 14 -16.90 16.25 3.46
CA GLN A 14 -16.50 15.04 2.75
C GLN A 14 -17.34 13.88 3.25
N ASP A 15 -17.67 12.96 2.35
CA ASP A 15 -18.22 11.66 2.75
C ASP A 15 -17.07 10.79 3.27
N MET A 16 -16.85 10.83 4.58
CA MET A 16 -15.80 10.06 5.24
C MET A 16 -16.00 8.55 5.08
N ALA A 17 -17.25 8.08 5.02
CA ALA A 17 -17.55 6.65 4.90
C ALA A 17 -17.20 6.11 3.51
N ALA A 18 -17.52 6.86 2.46
CA ALA A 18 -17.13 6.50 1.10
C ALA A 18 -15.60 6.53 0.91
N MET A 19 -14.93 7.49 1.55
CA MET A 19 -13.47 7.61 1.50
C MET A 19 -12.78 6.42 2.19
N ASP A 20 -13.18 6.07 3.41
CA ASP A 20 -12.63 4.92 4.14
C ASP A 20 -12.80 3.61 3.37
N GLN A 21 -13.94 3.42 2.68
CA GLN A 21 -14.17 2.24 1.84
C GLN A 21 -13.20 2.18 0.66
N ALA A 22 -12.99 3.31 -0.01
CA ALA A 22 -12.06 3.42 -1.13
C ALA A 22 -10.61 3.17 -0.68
N GLU A 23 -10.20 3.74 0.45
CA GLU A 23 -8.89 3.50 1.06
C GLU A 23 -8.69 2.03 1.42
N GLY A 24 -9.68 1.40 2.06
CA GLY A 24 -9.62 -0.02 2.40
C GLY A 24 -9.56 -0.93 1.18
N GLN A 25 -10.22 -0.58 0.07
CA GLN A 25 -10.08 -1.33 -1.18
C GLN A 25 -8.67 -1.19 -1.78
N ALA A 26 -8.13 0.04 -1.82
CA ALA A 26 -6.79 0.31 -2.34
C ALA A 26 -5.71 -0.43 -1.52
N GLN A 27 -5.83 -0.42 -0.19
CA GLN A 27 -4.93 -1.15 0.70
C GLN A 27 -4.99 -2.66 0.46
N ARG A 28 -6.19 -3.24 0.41
CA ARG A 28 -6.37 -4.68 0.14
C ARG A 28 -5.74 -5.10 -1.18
N LEU A 29 -5.91 -4.30 -2.23
CA LEU A 29 -5.29 -4.56 -3.53
C LEU A 29 -3.76 -4.50 -3.44
N THR A 30 -3.22 -3.45 -2.83
CA THR A 30 -1.77 -3.22 -2.73
C THR A 30 -1.08 -4.34 -1.94
N TYR A 31 -1.61 -4.66 -0.76
CA TYR A 31 -1.06 -5.74 0.07
C TYR A 31 -1.29 -7.12 -0.55
N GLY A 32 -2.43 -7.34 -1.19
CA GLY A 32 -2.71 -8.59 -1.90
C GLY A 32 -1.70 -8.86 -3.03
N ILE A 33 -1.43 -7.86 -3.87
CA ILE A 33 -0.41 -7.96 -4.92
C ILE A 33 0.97 -8.18 -4.31
N GLY A 34 1.33 -7.42 -3.27
CA GLY A 34 2.61 -7.58 -2.56
C GLY A 34 2.80 -9.00 -2.01
N ALA A 35 1.76 -9.59 -1.44
CA ALA A 35 1.78 -10.96 -0.95
C ALA A 35 2.01 -11.98 -2.08
N VAL A 36 1.31 -11.84 -3.22
CA VAL A 36 1.49 -12.71 -4.39
C VAL A 36 2.92 -12.63 -4.91
N VAL A 37 3.45 -11.41 -5.07
CA VAL A 37 4.85 -11.20 -5.50
C VAL A 37 5.82 -11.87 -4.52
N GLY A 38 5.60 -11.72 -3.21
CA GLY A 38 6.41 -12.37 -2.18
C GLY A 38 6.41 -13.89 -2.30
N VAL A 39 5.24 -14.52 -2.48
CA VAL A 39 5.11 -15.97 -2.68
C VAL A 39 5.87 -16.43 -3.92
N VAL A 40 5.71 -15.73 -5.05
CA VAL A 40 6.42 -16.07 -6.30
C VAL A 40 7.93 -16.00 -6.10
N LEU A 41 8.45 -14.96 -5.45
CA LEU A 41 9.88 -14.82 -5.17
C LEU A 41 10.41 -15.96 -4.28
N VAL A 42 9.66 -16.36 -3.26
CA VAL A 42 10.02 -17.49 -2.39
C VAL A 42 10.08 -18.78 -3.19
N LEU A 43 9.09 -19.04 -4.04
CA LEU A 43 9.08 -20.24 -4.89
C LEU A 43 10.27 -20.24 -5.86
N LEU A 44 10.53 -19.14 -6.55
CA LEU A 44 11.69 -19.01 -7.45
C LEU A 44 13.01 -19.22 -6.71
N THR A 45 13.14 -18.66 -5.51
CA THR A 45 14.32 -18.85 -4.66
C THR A 45 14.48 -20.32 -4.27
N CYS A 46 13.39 -20.99 -3.86
CA CYS A 46 13.41 -22.41 -3.52
C CYS A 46 13.84 -23.26 -4.72
N LEU A 47 13.25 -23.01 -5.90
CA LEU A 47 13.62 -23.70 -7.14
C LEU A 47 15.08 -23.47 -7.52
N LEU A 48 15.56 -22.23 -7.40
CA LEU A 48 16.96 -21.89 -7.66
C LEU A 48 17.89 -22.63 -6.69
N CYS A 49 17.56 -22.65 -5.39
CA CYS A 49 18.33 -23.39 -4.38
C CYS A 49 18.35 -24.88 -4.69
N SER A 50 17.20 -25.51 -5.00
CA SER A 50 17.16 -26.92 -5.37
C SER A 50 18.02 -27.21 -6.60
N ARG A 51 17.99 -26.34 -7.61
CA ARG A 51 18.79 -26.48 -8.84
C ARG A 51 20.30 -26.25 -8.64
N LEU A 52 20.69 -25.54 -7.58
CA LEU A 52 22.10 -25.31 -7.24
C LEU A 52 22.66 -26.38 -6.29
N LEU A 53 21.80 -26.99 -5.47
CA LEU A 53 22.20 -27.98 -4.46
C LEU A 53 22.16 -29.43 -4.96
N PHE A 54 21.39 -29.72 -6.01
CA PHE A 54 21.24 -31.04 -6.64
C PHE A 54 21.60 -30.97 -8.12
#